data_AF-A0A969VNN0-F1
#
_entry.id   AF-A0A969VNN0-F1
#
_cell.length_a   1.000
_cell.length_b   1.000
_cell.length_c   1.000
_cell.angle_alpha   90.00
_cell.angle_beta   90.00
_cell.angle_gamma   90.00
#
_symmetry.space_group_name_H-M   'P 1'
#
loop_
_entity.id
_entity.type
_entity.pdbx_description
1 polymer ?
#
loop_
_entity_poly.entity_id
_entity_poly.type
_entity_poly.pdbx_seq_one_letter_code
_entity_poly.pdbx_strand_id
1 'polypeptide(L)'
;MMKDEAPFLLEWFAHHLSVGFTDILVYTNDCTDGTVEMLERLEELGLGHHRPNVIKPGGKPQPSALSHAQEELLVADADWVMVFDADEFLSVNHPSGHLDGMLDDAVAQGANGIVVTWRIFGSGGVVDWSDAPVTEQYTRAAPPLWHMGWGVKTLFKFDPDYWKLGIHRPSIKNKHLKDGFPDTVLWLNGSGQKMEDYFKFRGWRSIRRTVGFDWAQMNHYAVKSVESYAIRRLRGNVNNKADKYNADYWALQDRNEVSDTRILRHAARRAEIMAGLLQDPVLRELHVAALARVEARLVELRGSKAYAELRAGLIEAGKVPITKVEAKPPKARDPAKTALVDLDQDGDPDLIVGKYADGSVSGFAGRWRLVLPSYSSSGIGKQVQAPYWPHSTFTCAPEGKKSPMPSRFQRRRSPRRNPPW
;
A
#
# COMPACT_ATOMS: atom_id res chain seq x y z
N MET A 1 0.78 -1.15 11.78
CA MET A 1 0.63 -0.28 12.98
C MET A 1 -0.84 -0.25 13.36
N MET A 2 -1.18 -0.48 14.63
CA MET A 2 -2.56 -0.62 15.11
C MET A 2 -2.88 0.38 16.23
N LYS A 3 -4.17 0.72 16.34
CA LYS A 3 -4.75 1.43 17.47
C LYS A 3 -6.21 1.00 17.60
N ASP A 4 -6.50 0.32 18.70
CA ASP A 4 -7.82 -0.24 19.04
C ASP A 4 -8.44 -1.03 17.87
N GLU A 5 -7.84 -2.16 17.53
CA GLU A 5 -8.28 -3.08 16.45
C GLU A 5 -8.62 -4.48 17.00
N ALA A 6 -8.76 -4.65 18.32
CA ALA A 6 -8.93 -5.95 18.97
C ALA A 6 -10.09 -6.80 18.40
N PRO A 7 -11.26 -6.22 18.04
CA PRO A 7 -12.36 -7.00 17.45
C PRO A 7 -12.01 -7.67 16.11
N PHE A 8 -11.07 -7.09 15.36
CA PHE A 8 -10.69 -7.54 14.02
C PHE A 8 -9.32 -8.24 13.98
N LEU A 9 -8.53 -8.10 15.05
CA LEU A 9 -7.13 -8.50 15.09
C LEU A 9 -6.93 -9.98 14.75
N LEU A 10 -7.68 -10.88 15.40
CA LEU A 10 -7.47 -12.32 15.19
C LEU A 10 -7.85 -12.78 13.78
N GLU A 11 -8.90 -12.22 13.18
CA GLU A 11 -9.21 -12.49 11.76
C GLU A 11 -8.08 -11.99 10.86
N TRP A 12 -7.63 -10.74 11.06
CA TRP A 12 -6.56 -10.15 10.28
C TRP A 12 -5.27 -10.97 10.39
N PHE A 13 -4.92 -11.43 11.59
CA PHE A 13 -3.75 -12.26 11.84
C PHE A 13 -3.87 -13.62 11.14
N ALA A 14 -4.98 -14.32 11.38
CA ALA A 14 -5.26 -15.61 10.76
C ALA A 14 -5.30 -15.54 9.23
N HIS A 15 -5.78 -14.41 8.67
CA HIS A 15 -5.84 -14.21 7.22
C HIS A 15 -4.44 -14.13 6.62
N HIS A 16 -3.56 -13.33 7.20
CA HIS A 16 -2.21 -13.17 6.65
C HIS A 16 -1.37 -14.45 6.81
N LEU A 17 -1.56 -15.20 7.91
CA LEU A 17 -1.01 -16.56 8.00
C LEU A 17 -1.59 -17.50 6.93
N SER A 18 -2.89 -17.43 6.65
CA SER A 18 -3.53 -18.28 5.63
C SER A 18 -3.04 -18.02 4.20
N VAL A 19 -2.63 -16.77 3.94
CA VAL A 19 -2.10 -16.31 2.65
C VAL A 19 -0.63 -16.71 2.47
N GLY A 20 0.11 -16.91 3.56
CA GLY A 20 1.47 -17.43 3.57
C GLY A 20 2.51 -16.56 4.25
N PHE A 21 2.12 -15.55 5.03
CA PHE A 21 3.08 -14.85 5.88
C PHE A 21 3.54 -15.76 7.02
N THR A 22 4.85 -15.80 7.27
CA THR A 22 5.46 -16.58 8.36
C THR A 22 5.61 -15.75 9.63
N ASP A 23 5.88 -14.45 9.47
CA ASP A 23 6.19 -13.53 10.55
C ASP A 23 5.29 -12.30 10.47
N ILE A 24 4.67 -11.93 11.60
CA ILE A 24 3.79 -10.77 11.70
C ILE A 24 4.29 -9.85 12.81
N LEU A 25 4.81 -8.68 12.44
CA LEU A 25 5.27 -7.64 13.35
C LEU A 25 4.26 -6.50 13.45
N VAL A 26 3.73 -6.25 14.65
CA VAL A 26 2.74 -5.21 14.90
C VAL A 26 3.26 -4.16 15.88
N TYR A 27 3.30 -2.91 15.40
CA TYR A 27 3.47 -1.74 16.26
C TYR A 27 2.12 -1.20 16.73
N THR A 28 1.94 -0.94 18.03
CA THR A 28 0.70 -0.35 18.59
C THR A 28 0.89 1.10 19.05
N ASN A 29 -0.19 1.89 19.05
CA ASN A 29 -0.23 3.20 19.70
C ASN A 29 -1.44 3.30 20.63
N ASP A 30 -1.19 3.58 21.92
CA ASP A 30 -2.19 3.98 22.92
C ASP A 30 -3.52 3.20 22.80
N CYS A 31 -3.43 1.87 22.79
CA CYS A 31 -4.60 0.99 22.71
C CYS A 31 -5.26 0.84 24.08
N THR A 32 -6.56 0.61 24.09
CA THR A 32 -7.43 0.59 25.27
C THR A 32 -8.50 -0.51 25.21
N ASP A 33 -8.52 -1.31 24.14
CA ASP A 33 -9.59 -2.25 23.80
C ASP A 33 -9.19 -3.74 23.92
N GLY A 34 -7.98 -4.04 24.37
CA GLY A 34 -7.43 -5.41 24.39
C GLY A 34 -6.44 -5.71 23.25
N THR A 35 -6.18 -4.76 22.34
CA THR A 35 -5.28 -4.98 21.19
C THR A 35 -3.87 -5.35 21.63
N VAL A 36 -3.33 -4.67 22.65
CA VAL A 36 -1.96 -4.88 23.12
C VAL A 36 -1.86 -6.24 23.79
N GLU A 37 -2.79 -6.55 24.67
CA GLU A 37 -2.85 -7.79 25.44
C GLU A 37 -2.97 -9.02 24.52
N MET A 38 -3.75 -8.92 23.43
CA MET A 38 -3.82 -9.98 22.42
C MET A 38 -2.48 -10.16 21.68
N LEU A 39 -1.83 -9.07 21.30
CA LEU A 39 -0.56 -9.10 20.57
C LEU A 39 0.59 -9.61 21.44
N GLU A 40 0.64 -9.20 22.71
CA GLU A 40 1.58 -9.73 23.72
C GLU A 40 1.37 -11.24 23.88
N ARG A 41 0.11 -11.69 23.98
CA ARG A 41 -0.19 -13.11 24.08
C ARG A 41 0.21 -13.90 22.83
N LEU A 42 0.01 -13.34 21.63
CA LEU A 42 0.49 -13.94 20.38
C LEU A 42 2.02 -14.05 20.34
N GLU A 43 2.74 -13.08 20.87
CA GLU A 43 4.21 -13.12 20.99
C GLU A 43 4.68 -14.14 22.03
N GLU A 44 4.04 -14.24 23.20
CA GLU A 44 4.31 -15.28 24.20
C GLU A 44 4.14 -16.69 23.64
N LEU A 45 3.17 -16.89 22.74
CA LEU A 45 2.93 -18.16 22.05
C LEU A 45 3.92 -18.40 20.90
N GLY A 46 4.79 -17.45 20.59
CA GLY A 46 5.75 -17.54 19.48
C GLY A 46 5.10 -17.45 18.09
N LEU A 47 3.90 -16.87 17.99
CA LEU A 47 3.13 -16.80 16.75
C LEU A 47 3.32 -15.47 15.99
N GLY A 48 3.74 -14.41 16.68
CA GLY A 48 3.97 -13.09 16.09
C GLY A 48 4.82 -12.20 16.99
N HIS A 49 4.97 -10.94 16.62
CA HIS A 49 5.83 -9.99 17.32
C HIS A 49 5.09 -8.68 17.60
N HIS A 50 5.20 -8.18 18.83
CA HIS A 50 4.58 -6.94 19.24
C HIS A 50 5.63 -5.91 19.66
N ARG A 51 5.42 -4.65 19.27
CA ARG A 51 6.22 -3.53 19.76
C ARG A 51 5.32 -2.35 20.12
N PRO A 52 5.49 -1.71 21.29
CA PRO A 52 4.90 -0.41 21.52
C PRO A 52 5.60 0.63 20.63
N ASN A 53 4.85 1.49 19.95
CA ASN A 53 5.44 2.56 19.16
C ASN A 53 5.74 3.79 20.05
N VAL A 54 6.99 3.92 20.48
CA VAL A 54 7.44 5.07 21.28
C VAL A 54 7.60 6.30 20.37
N ILE A 55 6.64 7.23 20.43
CA ILE A 55 6.65 8.42 19.58
C ILE A 55 7.38 9.57 20.29
N LYS A 56 8.47 10.07 19.69
CA LYS A 56 9.18 11.27 20.18
C LYS A 56 8.25 12.50 20.16
N PRO A 57 8.38 13.46 21.10
CA PRO A 57 7.58 14.70 21.08
C PRO A 57 7.60 15.39 19.70
N GLY A 58 6.41 15.74 19.19
CA GLY A 58 6.24 16.32 17.85
C GLY A 58 6.36 15.32 16.67
N GLY A 59 6.65 14.05 16.97
CA GLY A 59 6.71 12.97 16.00
C GLY A 59 5.35 12.54 15.48
N LYS A 60 5.35 11.83 14.34
CA LYS A 60 4.15 11.22 13.76
C LYS A 60 4.19 9.70 13.97
N PRO A 61 3.07 9.06 14.34
CA PRO A 61 3.04 7.62 14.65
C PRO A 61 3.61 6.74 13.52
N GLN A 62 3.13 6.93 12.29
CA GLN A 62 3.53 6.08 11.15
C GLN A 62 5.03 6.17 10.82
N PRO A 63 5.63 7.37 10.60
CA PRO A 63 7.09 7.49 10.45
C PRO A 63 7.90 6.97 11.63
N SER A 64 7.38 7.04 12.86
CA SER A 64 8.03 6.50 14.05
C SER A 64 8.13 4.98 13.98
N ALA A 65 7.01 4.30 13.76
CA ALA A 65 6.96 2.83 13.66
C ALA A 65 7.84 2.31 12.51
N LEU A 66 7.83 2.98 11.35
CA LEU A 66 8.66 2.58 10.21
C LEU A 66 10.15 2.77 10.47
N SER A 67 10.53 3.81 11.23
CA SER A 67 11.93 4.01 11.63
C SER A 67 12.40 2.93 12.59
N HIS A 68 11.57 2.51 13.54
CA HIS A 68 11.90 1.38 14.42
C HIS A 68 11.95 0.06 13.65
N ALA A 69 10.95 -0.22 12.81
CA ALA A 69 10.91 -1.45 12.01
C ALA A 69 12.12 -1.60 11.07
N GLN A 70 12.65 -0.48 10.56
CA GLN A 70 13.85 -0.45 9.72
C GLN A 70 15.11 -0.97 10.45
N GLU A 71 15.11 -0.92 11.78
CA GLU A 71 16.24 -1.31 12.64
C GLU A 71 16.03 -2.70 13.29
N GLU A 72 14.88 -3.35 13.08
CA GLU A 72 14.59 -4.68 13.62
C GLU A 72 15.34 -5.78 12.84
N LEU A 73 16.03 -6.67 13.56
CA LEU A 73 16.69 -7.84 12.96
C LEU A 73 15.68 -8.74 12.25
N LEU A 74 14.50 -8.95 12.83
CA LEU A 74 13.41 -9.70 12.19
C LEU A 74 13.08 -9.18 10.79
N VAL A 75 13.07 -7.85 10.61
CA VAL A 75 12.75 -7.23 9.32
C VAL A 75 13.94 -7.30 8.37
N ALA A 76 15.17 -7.17 8.88
CA ALA A 76 16.39 -7.28 8.10
C ALA A 76 16.64 -8.71 7.60
N ASP A 77 16.26 -9.72 8.39
CA ASP A 77 16.48 -11.15 8.10
C ASP A 77 15.35 -11.78 7.27
N ALA A 78 14.22 -11.08 7.08
CA ALA A 78 13.10 -11.58 6.30
C ALA A 78 13.42 -11.64 4.79
N ASP A 79 13.06 -12.75 4.13
CA ASP A 79 13.25 -12.92 2.68
C ASP A 79 12.48 -11.88 1.86
N TRP A 80 11.26 -11.57 2.29
CA TRP A 80 10.37 -10.58 1.69
C TRP A 80 9.60 -9.84 2.78
N VAL A 81 9.45 -8.53 2.62
CA VAL A 81 8.77 -7.65 3.57
C VAL A 81 7.61 -6.93 2.87
N MET A 82 6.48 -6.81 3.56
CA MET A 82 5.37 -5.94 3.16
C MET A 82 4.88 -5.13 4.35
N VAL A 83 4.66 -3.83 4.13
CA VAL A 83 4.06 -2.94 5.12
C VAL A 83 2.62 -2.66 4.71
N PHE A 84 1.66 -2.92 5.60
CA PHE A 84 0.24 -2.64 5.36
C PHE A 84 -0.51 -2.27 6.65
N ASP A 85 -1.70 -1.71 6.47
CA ASP A 85 -2.57 -1.20 7.53
C ASP A 85 -3.56 -2.28 8.02
N ALA A 86 -4.14 -2.09 9.20
CA ALA A 86 -5.04 -3.09 9.82
C ALA A 86 -6.40 -3.24 9.13
N ASP A 87 -6.75 -2.29 8.25
CA ASP A 87 -7.94 -2.37 7.39
C ASP A 87 -7.63 -2.93 6.00
N GLU A 88 -6.45 -3.52 5.79
CA GLU A 88 -5.99 -4.05 4.52
C GLU A 88 -5.72 -5.56 4.62
N PHE A 89 -6.21 -6.30 3.62
CA PHE A 89 -6.10 -7.76 3.54
C PHE A 89 -5.57 -8.16 2.17
N LEU A 90 -4.42 -8.86 2.15
CA LEU A 90 -3.85 -9.34 0.90
C LEU A 90 -4.70 -10.47 0.32
N SER A 91 -5.14 -10.34 -0.93
CA SER A 91 -5.79 -11.42 -1.68
C SER A 91 -4.83 -11.91 -2.75
N VAL A 92 -4.24 -13.10 -2.54
CA VAL A 92 -3.44 -13.80 -3.55
C VAL A 92 -4.36 -14.51 -4.52
N ASN A 93 -4.48 -13.96 -5.72
CA ASN A 93 -5.29 -14.48 -6.84
C ASN A 93 -4.50 -15.44 -7.73
N HIS A 94 -3.17 -15.51 -7.53
CA HIS A 94 -2.25 -16.41 -8.23
C HIS A 94 -2.76 -17.86 -8.28
N PRO A 95 -2.46 -18.64 -9.34
CA PRO A 95 -2.89 -20.03 -9.45
C PRO A 95 -2.50 -20.91 -8.26
N SER A 96 -1.36 -20.65 -7.61
CA SER A 96 -0.93 -21.35 -6.38
C SER A 96 -1.88 -21.12 -5.20
N GLY A 97 -2.64 -20.02 -5.20
CA GLY A 97 -3.47 -19.60 -4.07
C GLY A 97 -2.69 -19.17 -2.83
N HIS A 98 -1.36 -19.06 -2.91
CA HIS A 98 -0.47 -18.84 -1.77
C HIS A 98 0.73 -17.97 -2.16
N LEU A 99 1.30 -17.23 -1.20
CA LEU A 99 2.46 -16.37 -1.42
C LEU A 99 3.65 -17.12 -2.03
N ASP A 100 4.01 -18.29 -1.49
CA ASP A 100 5.18 -19.06 -1.95
C ASP A 100 5.21 -19.24 -3.46
N GLY A 101 4.15 -19.81 -4.05
CA GLY A 101 4.12 -20.03 -5.50
C GLY A 101 4.11 -18.72 -6.31
N MET A 102 3.56 -17.63 -5.77
CA MET A 102 3.63 -16.31 -6.42
C MET A 102 5.05 -15.72 -6.34
N LEU A 103 5.74 -15.90 -5.22
CA LEU A 103 7.10 -15.44 -5.00
C LEU A 103 8.11 -16.25 -5.82
N ASP A 104 7.91 -17.56 -5.94
CA ASP A 104 8.72 -18.43 -6.82
C ASP A 104 8.67 -17.94 -8.27
N ASP A 105 7.47 -17.67 -8.79
CA ASP A 105 7.29 -17.15 -10.16
C ASP A 105 7.86 -15.73 -10.32
N ALA A 106 7.78 -14.89 -9.28
CA ALA A 106 8.42 -13.58 -9.29
C ALA A 106 9.95 -13.68 -9.33
N VAL A 107 10.54 -14.56 -8.51
CA VAL A 107 11.99 -14.80 -8.48
C VAL A 107 12.47 -15.42 -9.79
N ALA A 108 11.70 -16.32 -10.40
CA ALA A 108 12.01 -16.90 -11.70
C ALA A 108 12.08 -15.84 -12.82
N GLN A 109 11.32 -14.74 -12.68
CA GLN A 109 11.40 -13.57 -13.56
C GLN A 109 12.54 -12.60 -13.21
N GLY A 110 13.34 -12.89 -12.18
CA GLY A 110 14.38 -12.01 -11.66
C GLY A 110 13.83 -10.82 -10.88
N ALA A 111 12.58 -10.87 -10.43
CA ALA A 111 11.97 -9.79 -9.67
C ALA A 111 12.40 -9.80 -8.19
N ASN A 112 12.51 -8.60 -7.62
CA ASN A 112 12.78 -8.37 -6.21
C ASN A 112 11.71 -7.48 -5.54
N GLY A 113 10.59 -7.25 -6.21
CA GLY A 113 9.44 -6.55 -5.66
C GLY A 113 8.16 -6.80 -6.44
N ILE A 114 7.03 -6.76 -5.75
CA ILE A 114 5.68 -6.87 -6.29
C ILE A 114 4.87 -5.69 -5.74
N VAL A 115 4.43 -4.82 -6.65
CA VAL A 115 3.59 -3.66 -6.37
C VAL A 115 2.13 -4.08 -6.42
N VAL A 116 1.55 -4.28 -5.25
CA VAL A 116 0.18 -4.74 -5.09
C VAL A 116 -0.75 -3.53 -5.03
N THR A 117 -1.65 -3.42 -6.01
CA THR A 117 -2.60 -2.31 -6.08
C THR A 117 -3.79 -2.58 -5.17
N TRP A 118 -4.28 -1.52 -4.51
CA TRP A 118 -5.51 -1.58 -3.73
C TRP A 118 -6.75 -1.89 -4.59
N ARG A 119 -7.70 -2.58 -3.97
CA ARG A 119 -9.11 -2.61 -4.37
C ARG A 119 -9.92 -2.07 -3.20
N ILE A 120 -10.70 -1.02 -3.44
CA ILE A 120 -11.52 -0.37 -2.41
C ILE A 120 -12.83 -1.13 -2.26
N PHE A 121 -13.09 -1.63 -1.04
CA PHE A 121 -14.33 -2.34 -0.69
C PHE A 121 -15.20 -1.46 0.19
N GLY A 122 -16.49 -1.41 -0.16
CA GLY A 122 -17.49 -0.70 0.60
C GLY A 122 -18.20 -1.60 1.62
N SER A 123 -19.15 -0.98 2.33
CA SER A 123 -19.99 -1.60 3.35
C SER A 123 -20.91 -2.70 2.82
N GLY A 124 -21.12 -2.81 1.50
CA GLY A 124 -22.18 -3.63 0.92
C GLY A 124 -23.59 -3.15 1.28
N GLY A 125 -23.74 -1.93 1.82
CA GLY A 125 -24.98 -1.45 2.43
C GLY A 125 -25.24 -2.01 3.83
N VAL A 126 -24.29 -2.76 4.41
CA VAL A 126 -24.40 -3.28 5.78
C VAL A 126 -24.33 -2.11 6.76
N VAL A 127 -25.39 -1.98 7.55
CA VAL A 127 -25.49 -0.94 8.57
C VAL A 127 -24.99 -1.47 9.90
N ASP A 128 -25.53 -2.61 10.31
CA ASP A 128 -25.36 -3.14 11.66
C ASP A 128 -24.00 -3.84 11.82
N TRP A 129 -23.49 -3.80 13.05
CA TRP A 129 -22.31 -4.54 13.46
C TRP A 129 -22.54 -6.06 13.39
N SER A 130 -21.47 -6.78 13.05
CA SER A 130 -21.39 -8.24 13.15
C SER A 130 -19.94 -8.64 13.45
N ASP A 131 -19.79 -9.69 14.27
CA ASP A 131 -18.54 -10.36 14.58
C ASP A 131 -18.10 -11.36 13.51
N ALA A 132 -18.85 -11.49 12.40
CA ALA A 132 -18.46 -12.31 11.27
C ALA A 132 -17.15 -11.78 10.62
N PRO A 133 -16.41 -12.60 9.87
CA PRO A 133 -15.19 -12.16 9.20
C PRO A 133 -15.44 -10.99 8.22
N VAL A 134 -14.66 -9.90 8.35
CA VAL A 134 -14.63 -8.73 7.45
C VAL A 134 -14.59 -9.17 5.99
N THR A 135 -13.72 -10.14 5.69
CA THR A 135 -13.51 -10.65 4.33
C THR A 135 -14.70 -11.38 3.74
N GLU A 136 -15.65 -11.84 4.57
CA GLU A 136 -16.89 -12.50 4.14
C GLU A 136 -18.09 -11.56 4.11
N GLN A 137 -18.12 -10.57 5.01
CA GLN A 137 -19.19 -9.57 5.06
C GLN A 137 -19.14 -8.61 3.88
N TYR A 138 -17.96 -8.15 3.48
CA TYR A 138 -17.80 -7.04 2.53
C TYR A 138 -17.24 -7.53 1.19
N THR A 139 -18.13 -7.95 0.28
CA THR A 139 -17.76 -8.54 -1.04
C THR A 139 -18.09 -7.63 -2.22
N ARG A 140 -18.38 -6.36 -1.95
CA ARG A 140 -18.71 -5.33 -2.94
C ARG A 140 -17.59 -4.28 -2.97
N ALA A 141 -17.14 -3.92 -4.17
CA ALA A 141 -15.97 -3.09 -4.39
C ALA A 141 -16.18 -2.05 -5.49
N ALA A 142 -15.28 -1.07 -5.53
CA ALA A 142 -15.11 -0.20 -6.70
C ALA A 142 -14.73 -1.02 -7.95
N PRO A 143 -15.10 -0.57 -9.17
CA PRO A 143 -14.64 -1.17 -10.40
C PRO A 143 -13.10 -1.15 -10.48
N PRO A 144 -12.46 -2.16 -11.08
CA PRO A 144 -11.00 -2.28 -11.09
C PRO A 144 -10.31 -1.08 -11.76
N LEU A 145 -10.99 -0.41 -12.70
CA LEU A 145 -10.46 0.75 -13.41
C LEU A 145 -10.78 2.11 -12.76
N TRP A 146 -11.25 2.12 -11.51
CA TRP A 146 -11.52 3.34 -10.77
C TRP A 146 -10.24 3.89 -10.11
N HIS A 147 -9.59 4.81 -10.81
CA HIS A 147 -8.25 5.30 -10.47
C HIS A 147 -8.08 5.95 -9.10
N MET A 148 -9.17 6.39 -8.45
CA MET A 148 -9.11 6.93 -7.09
C MET A 148 -8.62 5.89 -6.09
N GLY A 149 -8.93 4.61 -6.32
CA GLY A 149 -8.53 3.49 -5.48
C GLY A 149 -7.15 2.91 -5.76
N TRP A 150 -6.35 3.42 -6.70
CA TRP A 150 -5.10 2.79 -7.11
C TRP A 150 -3.88 3.08 -6.24
N GLY A 151 -4.05 3.33 -4.94
CA GLY A 151 -2.90 3.30 -4.03
C GLY A 151 -2.26 1.91 -4.03
N VAL A 152 -1.00 1.82 -3.60
CA VAL A 152 -0.26 0.55 -3.59
C VAL A 152 0.32 0.23 -2.24
N LYS A 153 0.59 -1.06 -2.05
CA LYS A 153 1.57 -1.59 -1.10
C LYS A 153 2.64 -2.35 -1.90
N THR A 154 3.82 -2.55 -1.32
CA THR A 154 4.91 -3.26 -1.99
C THR A 154 5.40 -4.40 -1.10
N LEU A 155 5.37 -5.61 -1.64
CA LEU A 155 6.03 -6.80 -1.11
C LEU A 155 7.39 -6.89 -1.81
N PHE A 156 8.50 -6.88 -1.09
CA PHE A 156 9.84 -6.77 -1.71
C PHE A 156 10.95 -7.39 -0.87
N LYS A 157 12.07 -7.70 -1.51
CA LYS A 157 13.30 -8.11 -0.82
C LYS A 157 13.94 -6.89 -0.17
N PHE A 158 13.82 -6.80 1.15
CA PHE A 158 14.36 -5.69 1.91
C PHE A 158 15.85 -5.91 2.20
N ASP A 159 16.60 -4.83 2.11
CA ASP A 159 18.00 -4.78 2.49
C ASP A 159 18.21 -3.43 3.19
N PRO A 160 18.61 -3.42 4.47
CA PRO A 160 18.74 -2.20 5.22
C PRO A 160 19.84 -1.27 4.69
N ASP A 161 20.79 -1.73 3.88
CA ASP A 161 21.80 -0.85 3.27
C ASP A 161 21.23 -0.04 2.11
N TYR A 162 20.36 -0.66 1.31
CA TYR A 162 19.84 -0.06 0.09
C TYR A 162 18.49 0.64 0.26
N TRP A 163 17.63 0.14 1.13
CA TRP A 163 16.24 0.58 1.23
C TRP A 163 15.95 1.37 2.50
N LYS A 164 15.04 2.33 2.37
CA LYS A 164 14.30 2.94 3.48
C LYS A 164 12.84 2.51 3.38
N LEU A 165 12.30 1.94 4.46
CA LEU A 165 10.91 1.53 4.55
C LEU A 165 9.95 2.71 4.35
N GLY A 166 8.81 2.41 3.74
CA GLY A 166 7.74 3.35 3.51
C GLY A 166 6.39 2.65 3.50
N ILE A 167 5.33 3.39 3.84
CA ILE A 167 3.98 2.84 4.04
C ILE A 167 3.33 2.30 2.76
N HIS A 168 3.71 2.83 1.59
CA HIS A 168 3.19 2.39 0.28
C HIS A 168 4.24 1.66 -0.55
N ARG A 169 5.48 2.16 -0.51
CA ARG A 169 6.63 1.58 -1.18
C ARG A 169 7.90 1.96 -0.41
N PRO A 170 8.97 1.15 -0.47
CA PRO A 170 10.28 1.57 -0.01
C PRO A 170 10.86 2.63 -0.96
N SER A 171 11.82 3.41 -0.45
CA SER A 171 12.63 4.33 -1.24
C SER A 171 14.09 3.92 -1.18
N ILE A 172 14.78 3.93 -2.33
CA ILE A 172 16.23 3.74 -2.40
C ILE A 172 16.92 4.84 -1.58
N LYS A 173 17.87 4.47 -0.72
CA LYS A 173 18.65 5.45 0.05
C LYS A 173 19.47 6.33 -0.90
N ASN A 174 19.57 7.62 -0.59
CA ASN A 174 20.20 8.61 -1.46
C ASN A 174 21.61 8.22 -1.95
N LYS A 175 22.40 7.54 -1.10
CA LYS A 175 23.76 7.08 -1.44
C LYS A 175 23.81 6.08 -2.61
N HIS A 176 22.71 5.38 -2.86
CA HIS A 176 22.56 4.34 -3.90
C HIS A 176 21.70 4.80 -5.10
N LEU A 177 21.34 6.08 -5.18
CA LEU A 177 20.55 6.57 -6.32
C LEU A 177 21.34 6.69 -7.62
N LYS A 178 22.68 6.73 -7.53
CA LYS A 178 23.60 6.99 -8.64
C LYS A 178 24.63 5.88 -8.87
N ASP A 179 24.56 4.79 -8.11
CA ASP A 179 25.39 3.60 -8.34
C ASP A 179 24.61 2.57 -9.18
N GLY A 180 25.11 1.34 -9.26
CA GLY A 180 24.46 0.26 -10.03
C GLY A 180 23.23 -0.36 -9.35
N PHE A 181 22.91 -0.01 -8.10
CA PHE A 181 21.82 -0.64 -7.38
C PHE A 181 20.45 -0.45 -8.05
N PRO A 182 20.04 0.75 -8.53
CA PRO A 182 18.75 0.93 -9.17
C PRO A 182 18.53 0.03 -10.39
N ASP A 183 19.59 -0.35 -11.11
CA ASP A 183 19.51 -1.23 -12.28
C ASP A 183 19.22 -2.70 -11.90
N THR A 184 19.47 -3.07 -10.64
CA THR A 184 19.13 -4.40 -10.09
C THR A 184 17.67 -4.49 -9.64
N VAL A 185 16.94 -3.37 -9.58
CA VAL A 185 15.55 -3.33 -9.11
C VAL A 185 14.61 -3.69 -10.25
N LEU A 186 14.01 -4.88 -10.17
CA LEU A 186 12.97 -5.35 -11.07
C LEU A 186 11.70 -5.62 -10.26
N TRP A 187 10.71 -4.74 -10.42
CA TRP A 187 9.42 -4.88 -9.76
C TRP A 187 8.34 -5.31 -10.75
N LEU A 188 7.42 -6.15 -10.27
CA LEU A 188 6.20 -6.56 -10.97
C LEU A 188 4.99 -5.82 -10.40
N ASN A 189 3.89 -5.72 -11.15
CA ASN A 189 2.59 -5.30 -10.63
C ASN A 189 1.82 -6.51 -10.06
N GLY A 190 0.61 -6.26 -9.54
CA GLY A 190 -0.29 -7.29 -9.04
C GLY A 190 -0.80 -8.30 -10.09
N SER A 191 -0.40 -8.19 -11.36
CA SER A 191 -0.65 -9.18 -12.43
C SER A 191 0.64 -9.92 -12.87
N GLY A 192 1.76 -9.74 -12.16
CA GLY A 192 3.04 -10.34 -12.54
C GLY A 192 3.71 -9.68 -13.75
N GLN A 193 3.27 -8.49 -14.16
CA GLN A 193 3.85 -7.75 -15.28
C GLN A 193 4.88 -6.73 -14.78
N LYS A 194 5.97 -6.55 -15.54
CA LYS A 194 7.04 -5.60 -15.18
C LYS A 194 6.50 -4.17 -15.01
N MET A 195 6.84 -3.55 -13.87
CA MET A 195 6.56 -2.14 -13.60
C MET A 195 7.44 -1.22 -14.46
N GLU A 196 6.91 -0.04 -14.80
CA GLU A 196 7.69 1.00 -15.46
C GLU A 196 8.81 1.52 -14.55
N ASP A 197 9.98 1.80 -15.13
CA ASP A 197 11.22 2.08 -14.40
C ASP A 197 11.12 3.26 -13.43
N TYR A 198 10.31 4.27 -13.76
CA TYR A 198 10.13 5.44 -12.91
C TYR A 198 9.61 5.09 -11.50
N PHE A 199 8.90 3.96 -11.34
CA PHE A 199 8.17 3.65 -10.13
C PHE A 199 9.08 3.34 -8.94
N LYS A 200 10.28 2.79 -9.19
CA LYS A 200 11.30 2.55 -8.14
C LYS A 200 11.79 3.86 -7.50
N PHE A 201 11.74 4.97 -8.25
CA PHE A 201 12.15 6.28 -7.78
C PHE A 201 11.00 7.10 -7.17
N ARG A 202 9.80 7.05 -7.75
CA ARG A 202 8.68 7.94 -7.39
C ARG A 202 7.29 7.34 -7.63
N GLY A 203 6.31 7.91 -6.95
CA GLY A 203 4.91 7.49 -7.01
C GLY A 203 4.47 6.73 -5.77
N TRP A 204 3.17 6.59 -5.59
CA TRP A 204 2.54 5.76 -4.56
C TRP A 204 1.23 5.13 -5.07
N ARG A 205 0.99 5.24 -6.39
CA ARG A 205 -0.23 4.79 -7.05
C ARG A 205 0.09 4.12 -8.36
N SER A 206 -0.64 3.07 -8.68
CA SER A 206 -0.67 2.53 -10.04
C SER A 206 -1.28 3.54 -11.01
N ILE A 207 -0.95 3.38 -12.28
CA ILE A 207 -1.53 4.12 -13.39
C ILE A 207 -2.22 3.13 -14.33
N ARG A 208 -2.95 3.64 -15.32
CA ARG A 208 -3.70 2.79 -16.27
C ARG A 208 -2.84 1.71 -16.95
N ARG A 209 -1.54 1.96 -17.15
CA ARG A 209 -0.60 1.02 -17.76
C ARG A 209 0.01 0.02 -16.79
N THR A 210 -0.03 0.28 -15.49
CA THR A 210 0.63 -0.54 -14.46
C THR A 210 -0.34 -1.20 -13.48
N VAL A 211 -1.61 -0.81 -13.48
CA VAL A 211 -2.66 -1.49 -12.69
C VAL A 211 -2.80 -2.94 -13.14
N GLY A 212 -2.87 -3.85 -12.17
CA GLY A 212 -3.00 -5.29 -12.40
C GLY A 212 -3.40 -6.01 -11.10
N PHE A 213 -4.20 -7.07 -11.23
CA PHE A 213 -4.81 -7.81 -10.11
C PHE A 213 -4.80 -9.33 -10.30
N ASP A 214 -4.17 -9.87 -11.35
CA ASP A 214 -4.29 -11.29 -11.72
C ASP A 214 -3.56 -12.22 -10.74
N TRP A 215 -2.47 -11.76 -10.13
CA TRP A 215 -1.69 -12.49 -9.13
C TRP A 215 -2.07 -12.08 -7.70
N ALA A 216 -2.24 -10.78 -7.46
CA ALA A 216 -2.55 -10.27 -6.14
C ALA A 216 -3.28 -8.92 -6.20
N GLN A 217 -4.14 -8.69 -5.23
CA GLN A 217 -4.74 -7.40 -4.94
C GLN A 217 -4.74 -7.15 -3.43
N MET A 218 -4.65 -5.90 -3.01
CA MET A 218 -4.76 -5.54 -1.60
C MET A 218 -6.19 -5.03 -1.35
N ASN A 219 -7.02 -5.83 -0.70
CA ASN A 219 -8.39 -5.42 -0.39
C ASN A 219 -8.36 -4.40 0.75
N HIS A 220 -8.91 -3.21 0.53
CA HIS A 220 -8.96 -2.14 1.51
C HIS A 220 -10.38 -1.95 2.04
N TYR A 221 -10.58 -2.33 3.30
CA TYR A 221 -11.85 -2.27 4.05
C TYR A 221 -11.90 -1.07 4.98
N ALA A 222 -11.73 0.12 4.41
CA ALA A 222 -11.58 1.37 5.16
C ALA A 222 -12.84 1.73 5.98
N VAL A 223 -14.03 1.35 5.51
CA VAL A 223 -15.31 1.74 6.11
C VAL A 223 -16.02 0.63 6.89
N LYS A 224 -16.04 -0.61 6.38
CA LYS A 224 -16.85 -1.72 6.94
C LYS A 224 -18.32 -1.30 7.08
N SER A 225 -19.04 -1.81 8.08
CA SER A 225 -20.42 -1.39 8.36
C SER A 225 -20.52 0.05 8.88
N VAL A 226 -21.72 0.63 8.80
CA VAL A 226 -22.00 1.96 9.36
C VAL A 226 -21.69 2.01 10.86
N GLU A 227 -22.02 0.96 11.61
CA GLU A 227 -21.76 0.87 13.04
C GLU A 227 -20.28 0.71 13.38
N SER A 228 -19.54 -0.15 12.66
CA SER A 228 -18.09 -0.25 12.81
C SER A 228 -17.41 1.11 12.58
N TYR A 229 -17.85 1.85 11.56
CA TYR A 229 -17.32 3.17 11.27
C TYR A 229 -17.70 4.23 12.31
N ALA A 230 -18.93 4.17 12.84
CA ALA A 230 -19.38 5.05 13.92
C ALA A 230 -18.52 4.91 15.18
N ILE A 231 -18.19 3.66 15.56
CA ILE A 231 -17.28 3.39 16.69
C ILE A 231 -15.90 4.00 16.41
N ARG A 232 -15.32 3.75 15.22
CA ARG A 232 -14.03 4.31 14.82
C ARG A 232 -14.01 5.84 14.86
N ARG A 233 -15.08 6.49 14.37
CA ARG A 233 -15.19 7.95 14.30
C ARG A 233 -15.30 8.58 15.69
N LEU A 234 -16.12 8.00 16.56
CA LEU A 234 -16.42 8.56 17.88
C LEU A 234 -15.34 8.24 18.94
N ARG A 235 -14.35 7.40 18.58
CA ARG A 235 -13.14 7.08 19.36
C ARG A 235 -12.01 8.12 19.24
N GLY A 236 -11.89 8.78 18.09
CA GLY A 236 -10.71 9.59 17.73
C GLY A 236 -9.64 8.81 16.91
N ASN A 237 -8.82 9.55 16.15
CA ASN A 237 -7.98 9.05 15.04
C ASN A 237 -6.51 8.83 15.43
N VAL A 238 -5.89 7.73 14.99
CA VAL A 238 -4.45 7.42 15.14
C VAL A 238 -3.54 8.54 14.62
N ASN A 239 -3.97 9.26 13.58
CA ASN A 239 -3.18 10.33 12.96
C ASN A 239 -3.46 11.74 13.51
N ASN A 240 -4.24 11.89 14.60
CA ASN A 240 -4.61 13.20 15.20
C ASN A 240 -5.13 14.24 14.19
N LYS A 241 -5.75 13.79 13.08
CA LYS A 241 -6.43 14.69 12.13
C LYS A 241 -7.90 14.80 12.51
N ALA A 242 -8.29 15.96 13.02
CA ALA A 242 -9.70 16.34 13.14
C ALA A 242 -10.38 16.23 11.75
N ASP A 243 -11.62 15.77 11.74
CA ASP A 243 -12.49 15.69 10.55
C ASP A 243 -12.08 14.72 9.42
N LYS A 244 -11.15 13.78 9.65
CA LYS A 244 -10.77 12.77 8.62
C LYS A 244 -11.94 11.85 8.23
N TYR A 245 -12.75 11.42 9.19
CA TYR A 245 -13.79 10.40 9.01
C TYR A 245 -15.18 11.03 8.84
N ASN A 246 -15.31 11.92 7.87
CA ASN A 246 -16.56 12.61 7.55
C ASN A 246 -17.34 11.92 6.42
N ALA A 247 -18.45 12.52 6.01
CA ALA A 247 -19.30 12.00 4.93
C ALA A 247 -18.57 11.96 3.57
N ASP A 248 -17.69 12.91 3.28
CA ASP A 248 -16.87 12.90 2.06
C ASP A 248 -15.94 11.68 2.02
N TYR A 249 -15.31 11.36 3.15
CA TYR A 249 -14.44 10.17 3.25
C TYR A 249 -15.24 8.89 3.11
N TRP A 250 -16.42 8.81 3.75
CA TRP A 250 -17.33 7.69 3.56
C TRP A 250 -17.72 7.54 2.10
N ALA A 251 -18.21 8.60 1.45
CA ALA A 251 -18.56 8.57 0.03
C ALA A 251 -17.37 8.14 -0.84
N LEU A 252 -16.15 8.56 -0.53
CA LEU A 252 -14.95 8.12 -1.26
C LEU A 252 -14.66 6.63 -1.08
N GLN A 253 -14.82 6.07 0.12
CA GLN A 253 -14.37 4.72 0.44
C GLN A 253 -15.47 3.65 0.35
N ASP A 254 -16.74 4.02 0.55
CA ASP A 254 -17.89 3.12 0.50
C ASP A 254 -18.28 2.83 -0.96
N ARG A 255 -17.47 1.98 -1.62
CA ARG A 255 -17.62 1.65 -3.04
C ARG A 255 -18.14 0.23 -3.21
N ASN A 256 -19.32 0.12 -3.81
CA ASN A 256 -20.12 -1.12 -3.83
C ASN A 256 -20.58 -1.51 -5.24
N GLU A 257 -19.94 -1.00 -6.29
CA GLU A 257 -20.43 -1.09 -7.67
C GLU A 257 -20.34 -2.49 -8.27
N VAL A 258 -19.30 -3.26 -7.94
CA VAL A 258 -19.08 -4.60 -8.49
C VAL A 258 -18.89 -5.63 -7.38
N SER A 259 -19.23 -6.89 -7.64
CA SER A 259 -18.89 -7.99 -6.74
C SER A 259 -17.42 -8.39 -6.96
N ASP A 260 -16.71 -8.66 -5.87
CA ASP A 260 -15.37 -9.24 -5.90
C ASP A 260 -15.21 -10.21 -4.72
N THR A 261 -15.22 -11.50 -5.02
CA THR A 261 -15.20 -12.59 -4.02
C THR A 261 -13.87 -13.33 -4.00
N ARG A 262 -12.82 -12.84 -4.69
CA ARG A 262 -11.55 -13.55 -4.82
C ARG A 262 -10.91 -13.88 -3.48
N ILE A 263 -11.08 -13.00 -2.49
CA ILE A 263 -10.53 -13.18 -1.15
C ILE A 263 -11.14 -14.38 -0.40
N LEU A 264 -12.35 -14.81 -0.76
CA LEU A 264 -13.03 -15.93 -0.11
C LEU A 264 -12.29 -17.26 -0.31
N ARG A 265 -11.37 -17.34 -1.28
CA ARG A 265 -10.52 -18.53 -1.44
C ARG A 265 -9.67 -18.84 -0.20
N HIS A 266 -9.37 -17.82 0.62
CA HIS A 266 -8.59 -17.94 1.84
C HIS A 266 -9.47 -18.25 3.06
N ALA A 267 -10.81 -18.21 2.92
CA ALA A 267 -11.73 -18.25 4.06
C ALA A 267 -11.63 -19.54 4.88
N ALA A 268 -11.55 -20.70 4.21
CA ALA A 268 -11.46 -21.99 4.90
C ALA A 268 -10.19 -22.10 5.75
N ARG A 269 -9.03 -21.77 5.19
CA ARG A 269 -7.75 -21.82 5.91
C ARG A 269 -7.67 -20.76 7.01
N ARG A 270 -8.17 -19.55 6.75
CA ARG A 270 -8.29 -18.50 7.77
C ARG A 270 -9.15 -18.96 8.95
N ALA A 271 -10.30 -19.55 8.69
CA ALA A 271 -11.21 -20.05 9.73
C ALA A 271 -10.57 -21.17 10.57
N GLU A 272 -9.83 -22.09 9.93
CA GLU A 272 -9.06 -23.13 10.62
C GLU A 272 -8.01 -22.53 11.56
N ILE A 273 -7.22 -21.57 11.08
CA ILE A 273 -6.19 -20.90 11.89
C ILE A 273 -6.85 -20.12 13.03
N MET A 274 -7.92 -19.37 12.77
CA MET A 274 -8.64 -18.62 13.80
C MET A 274 -9.23 -19.53 14.86
N ALA A 275 -9.79 -20.68 14.48
CA ALA A 275 -10.26 -21.69 15.43
C ALA A 275 -9.11 -22.25 16.29
N GLY A 276 -7.92 -22.43 15.70
CA GLY A 276 -6.70 -22.80 16.41
C GLY A 276 -6.25 -21.75 17.43
N LEU A 277 -6.21 -20.47 17.05
CA LEU A 277 -5.87 -19.36 17.95
C LEU A 277 -6.81 -19.30 19.16
N LEU A 278 -8.10 -19.52 18.94
CA LEU A 278 -9.14 -19.49 20.00
C LEU A 278 -9.17 -20.73 20.90
N GLN A 279 -8.31 -21.73 20.66
CA GLN A 279 -8.08 -22.80 21.64
C GLN A 279 -7.30 -22.31 22.85
N ASP A 280 -6.42 -21.31 22.69
CA ASP A 280 -5.77 -20.65 23.82
C ASP A 280 -6.82 -19.91 24.66
N PRO A 281 -6.96 -20.23 25.96
CA PRO A 281 -8.01 -19.64 26.79
C PRO A 281 -7.84 -18.13 26.95
N VAL A 282 -6.61 -17.63 27.02
CA VAL A 282 -6.33 -16.19 27.19
C VAL A 282 -6.74 -15.41 25.95
N LEU A 283 -6.32 -15.85 24.75
CA LEU A 283 -6.74 -15.22 23.50
C LEU A 283 -8.26 -15.26 23.31
N ARG A 284 -8.90 -16.39 23.64
CA ARG A 284 -10.36 -16.51 23.56
C ARG A 284 -11.07 -15.52 24.47
N GLU A 285 -10.65 -15.42 25.74
CA GLU A 285 -11.23 -14.49 26.71
C GLU A 285 -11.04 -13.03 26.28
N LEU A 286 -9.84 -12.66 25.84
CA LEU A 286 -9.56 -11.34 25.30
C LEU A 286 -10.44 -11.02 24.09
N HIS A 287 -10.61 -11.99 23.18
CA HIS A 287 -11.42 -11.81 21.97
C HIS A 287 -12.89 -11.59 22.30
N VAL A 288 -13.45 -12.44 23.15
CA VAL A 288 -14.83 -12.29 23.64
C VAL A 288 -15.02 -10.95 24.36
N ALA A 289 -14.05 -10.53 25.19
CA ALA A 289 -14.11 -9.24 25.86
C ALA A 289 -14.08 -8.06 24.88
N ALA A 290 -13.27 -8.13 23.81
CA ALA A 290 -13.22 -7.11 22.77
C ALA A 290 -14.55 -6.98 22.02
N LEU A 291 -15.18 -8.10 21.66
CA LEU A 291 -16.51 -8.12 21.03
C LEU A 291 -17.59 -7.55 21.97
N ALA A 292 -17.58 -7.95 23.24
CA ALA A 292 -18.52 -7.42 24.24
C ALA A 292 -18.38 -5.90 24.45
N ARG A 293 -17.14 -5.36 24.38
CA ARG A 293 -16.90 -3.91 24.43
C ARG A 293 -17.50 -3.17 23.24
N VAL A 294 -17.41 -3.75 22.04
CA VAL A 294 -18.05 -3.19 20.83
C VAL A 294 -19.56 -3.12 21.01
N GLU A 295 -20.18 -4.21 21.43
CA GLU A 295 -21.63 -4.28 21.65
C GLU A 295 -22.10 -3.27 22.72
N ALA A 296 -21.42 -3.23 23.87
CA ALA A 296 -21.72 -2.28 24.93
C ALA A 296 -21.61 -0.83 24.43
N ARG A 297 -20.57 -0.53 23.65
CA ARG A 297 -20.39 0.79 23.06
C ARG A 297 -21.50 1.13 22.06
N LEU A 298 -21.96 0.18 21.25
CA LEU A 298 -23.06 0.40 20.32
C LEU A 298 -24.38 0.64 21.03
N VAL A 299 -24.64 -0.04 22.15
CA VAL A 299 -25.82 0.23 22.99
C VAL A 299 -25.84 1.68 23.47
N GLU A 300 -24.71 2.19 23.96
CA GLU A 300 -24.58 3.61 24.36
C GLU A 300 -24.80 4.56 23.18
N LEU A 301 -24.22 4.24 22.02
CA LEU A 301 -24.26 5.09 20.84
C LEU A 301 -25.66 5.17 20.23
N ARG A 302 -26.36 4.03 20.07
CA ARG A 302 -27.68 3.93 19.42
C ARG A 302 -28.74 4.82 20.07
N GLY A 303 -28.63 5.08 21.37
CA GLY A 303 -29.53 5.98 22.09
C GLY A 303 -29.28 7.48 21.86
N SER A 304 -28.19 7.85 21.18
CA SER A 304 -27.78 9.25 21.02
C SER A 304 -28.30 9.88 19.72
N LYS A 305 -28.72 11.14 19.79
CA LYS A 305 -29.06 11.95 18.60
C LYS A 305 -27.89 12.06 17.62
N ALA A 306 -26.67 12.19 18.13
CA ALA A 306 -25.46 12.27 17.32
C ALA A 306 -25.23 11.01 16.46
N TYR A 307 -25.49 9.82 17.01
CA TYR A 307 -25.43 8.58 16.24
C TYR A 307 -26.52 8.52 15.17
N ALA A 308 -27.77 8.91 15.50
CA ALA A 308 -28.85 8.92 14.52
C ALA A 308 -28.55 9.83 13.32
N GLU A 309 -28.03 11.04 13.58
CA GLU A 309 -27.59 11.98 12.55
C GLU A 309 -26.40 11.43 11.73
N LEU A 310 -25.40 10.85 12.40
CA LEU A 310 -24.26 10.23 11.74
C LEU A 310 -24.70 9.09 10.82
N ARG A 311 -25.51 8.17 11.33
CA ARG A 311 -26.05 7.01 10.59
C ARG A 311 -26.79 7.48 9.34
N ALA A 312 -27.73 8.42 9.49
CA ALA A 312 -28.47 8.97 8.35
C ALA A 312 -27.52 9.63 7.32
N GLY A 313 -26.55 10.43 7.79
CA GLY A 313 -25.57 11.08 6.94
C GLY A 313 -24.68 10.10 6.17
N LEU A 314 -24.25 8.99 6.79
CA LEU A 314 -23.44 7.96 6.12
C LEU A 314 -24.27 7.18 5.10
N ILE A 315 -25.52 6.85 5.42
CA ILE A 315 -26.44 6.21 4.47
C ILE A 315 -26.64 7.08 3.23
N GLU A 316 -26.86 8.39 3.39
CA GLU A 316 -26.96 9.30 2.24
C GLU A 316 -25.62 9.46 1.50
N ALA A 317 -24.50 9.53 2.22
CA ALA A 317 -23.17 9.61 1.62
C ALA A 317 -22.83 8.37 0.77
N GLY A 318 -23.28 7.17 1.18
CA GLY A 318 -23.11 5.92 0.43
C GLY A 318 -23.86 5.92 -0.92
N LYS A 319 -24.88 6.76 -1.09
CA LYS A 319 -25.62 6.90 -2.35
C LYS A 319 -24.92 7.80 -3.37
N VAL A 320 -23.85 8.49 -3.00
CA VAL A 320 -23.09 9.34 -3.94
C VAL A 320 -22.57 8.47 -5.09
N PRO A 321 -22.97 8.75 -6.35
CA PRO A 321 -22.52 7.97 -7.50
C PRO A 321 -21.00 8.05 -7.66
N ILE A 322 -20.38 6.95 -8.08
CA ILE A 322 -18.92 6.87 -8.27
C ILE A 322 -18.35 7.96 -9.20
N THR A 323 -19.17 8.47 -10.14
CA THR A 323 -18.82 9.55 -11.08
C THR A 323 -18.84 10.95 -10.45
N LYS A 324 -19.42 11.10 -9.25
CA LYS A 324 -19.53 12.36 -8.50
C LYS A 324 -18.65 12.40 -7.25
N VAL A 325 -17.87 11.35 -7.01
CA VAL A 325 -16.94 11.31 -5.89
C VAL A 325 -15.72 12.17 -6.23
N GLU A 326 -15.47 13.18 -5.41
CA GLU A 326 -14.26 14.00 -5.50
C GLU A 326 -13.22 13.50 -4.47
N ALA A 327 -12.08 13.02 -4.95
CA ALA A 327 -10.91 12.95 -4.09
C ALA A 327 -10.36 14.37 -3.98
N LYS A 328 -10.42 14.98 -2.78
CA LYS A 328 -9.69 16.24 -2.53
C LYS A 328 -8.24 16.02 -3.00
N PRO A 329 -7.77 16.73 -4.04
CA PRO A 329 -6.42 16.53 -4.52
C PRO A 329 -5.46 16.73 -3.35
N PRO A 330 -4.35 15.97 -3.26
CA PRO A 330 -3.30 16.33 -2.31
C PRO A 330 -3.02 17.82 -2.52
N LYS A 331 -3.00 18.60 -1.42
CA LYS A 331 -2.73 20.06 -1.48
C LYS A 331 -1.67 20.28 -2.54
N ALA A 332 -2.03 21.01 -3.60
CA ALA A 332 -1.10 21.31 -4.67
C ALA A 332 0.19 21.80 -4.00
N ARG A 333 1.34 21.23 -4.38
CA ARG A 333 2.61 21.80 -3.95
C ARG A 333 2.59 23.24 -4.46
N ASP A 334 2.68 24.17 -3.53
CA ASP A 334 2.67 25.59 -3.81
C ASP A 334 3.73 25.88 -4.89
N PRO A 335 3.33 26.31 -6.10
CA PRO A 335 4.28 26.65 -7.15
C PRO A 335 5.26 27.73 -6.70
N ALA A 336 4.89 28.60 -5.75
CA ALA A 336 5.78 29.61 -5.18
C ALA A 336 6.93 29.01 -4.34
N LYS A 337 6.87 27.71 -4.00
CA LYS A 337 7.96 26.96 -3.35
C LYS A 337 8.85 26.20 -4.32
N THR A 338 8.57 26.28 -5.62
CA THR A 338 9.33 25.62 -6.68
C THR A 338 9.76 26.67 -7.69
N ALA A 339 11.00 27.12 -7.64
CA ALA A 339 11.55 28.01 -8.67
C ALA A 339 12.08 27.17 -9.84
N LEU A 340 11.67 27.52 -11.05
CA LEU A 340 12.31 27.06 -12.28
C LEU A 340 13.37 28.09 -12.63
N VAL A 341 14.62 27.65 -12.78
CA VAL A 341 15.74 28.51 -13.19
C VAL A 341 16.21 28.04 -14.56
N ASP A 342 16.12 28.95 -15.52
CA ASP A 342 16.73 28.86 -16.84
C ASP A 342 18.11 29.54 -16.72
N LEU A 343 19.17 28.73 -16.71
CA LEU A 343 20.52 29.21 -16.43
C LEU A 343 21.20 29.76 -17.68
N ASP A 344 20.83 29.25 -18.86
CA ASP A 344 21.40 29.63 -20.15
C ASP A 344 20.52 30.61 -20.95
N GLN A 345 19.33 30.94 -20.43
CA GLN A 345 18.33 31.85 -21.02
C GLN A 345 17.83 31.36 -22.38
N ASP A 346 17.85 30.04 -22.63
CA ASP A 346 17.40 29.45 -23.89
C ASP A 346 15.87 29.29 -23.99
N GLY A 347 15.15 29.56 -22.91
CA GLY A 347 13.70 29.47 -22.80
C GLY A 347 13.19 28.12 -22.26
N ASP A 348 14.07 27.14 -22.03
CA ASP A 348 13.78 25.88 -21.36
C ASP A 348 14.46 25.85 -19.97
N PRO A 349 13.74 25.66 -18.85
CA PRO A 349 14.35 25.66 -17.53
C PRO A 349 15.31 24.47 -17.31
N ASP A 350 16.50 24.75 -16.81
CA ASP A 350 17.56 23.77 -16.51
C ASP A 350 17.48 23.17 -15.10
N LEU A 351 16.92 23.93 -14.16
CA LEU A 351 16.99 23.63 -12.75
C LEU A 351 15.62 23.80 -12.08
N ILE A 352 15.18 22.75 -11.39
CA ILE A 352 14.02 22.83 -10.50
C ILE A 352 14.55 22.96 -9.08
N VAL A 353 14.27 24.09 -8.43
CA VAL A 353 14.68 24.38 -7.05
C VAL A 353 13.45 24.33 -6.14
N GLY A 354 13.39 23.31 -5.28
CA GLY A 354 12.37 23.20 -4.24
C GLY A 354 12.86 23.77 -2.91
N LYS A 355 12.11 24.72 -2.32
CA LYS A 355 12.29 25.17 -0.94
C LYS A 355 11.36 24.40 0.00
N TYR A 356 11.93 23.74 0.99
CA TYR A 356 11.18 22.98 2.00
C TYR A 356 10.81 23.86 3.20
N ALA A 357 9.83 23.41 3.98
CA ALA A 357 9.33 24.14 5.15
C ALA A 357 10.37 24.24 6.29
N ASP A 358 11.41 23.40 6.27
CA ASP A 358 12.54 23.42 7.20
C ASP A 358 13.69 24.33 6.75
N GLY A 359 13.50 25.09 5.66
CA GLY A 359 14.52 25.99 5.11
C GLY A 359 15.54 25.32 4.21
N SER A 360 15.50 23.98 4.06
CA SER A 360 16.39 23.28 3.13
C SER A 360 15.99 23.54 1.67
N VAL A 361 17.00 23.45 0.79
CA VAL A 361 16.85 23.64 -0.66
C VAL A 361 17.36 22.38 -1.36
N SER A 362 16.56 21.79 -2.25
CA SER A 362 17.03 20.74 -3.17
C SER A 362 16.91 21.19 -4.62
N GLY A 363 17.98 21.01 -5.39
CA GLY A 363 17.98 21.23 -6.84
C GLY A 363 18.01 19.91 -7.61
N PHE A 364 17.22 19.82 -8.67
CA PHE A 364 17.34 18.78 -9.70
C PHE A 364 17.70 19.43 -11.02
N ALA A 365 18.81 19.00 -11.64
CA ALA A 365 19.27 19.48 -12.93
C ALA A 365 18.78 18.56 -14.07
N GLY A 366 18.29 19.16 -15.15
CA GLY A 366 17.89 18.48 -16.38
C GLY A 366 17.18 19.46 -17.33
N ARG A 367 17.29 19.28 -18.65
CA ARG A 367 16.53 20.08 -19.61
C ARG A 367 15.06 19.68 -19.58
N TRP A 368 14.16 20.61 -19.27
CA TRP A 368 12.71 20.36 -19.23
C TRP A 368 12.01 21.21 -20.29
N ARG A 369 11.26 20.58 -21.19
CA ARG A 369 10.44 21.30 -22.17
C ARG A 369 9.05 21.59 -21.59
N LEU A 370 8.70 22.85 -21.44
CA LEU A 370 7.41 23.28 -20.89
C LEU A 370 6.34 23.25 -21.98
N VAL A 371 5.38 22.32 -21.93
CA VAL A 371 4.17 22.38 -22.77
C VAL A 371 3.09 23.13 -21.98
N LEU A 372 2.98 24.45 -22.19
CA LEU A 372 1.86 25.23 -21.68
C LEU A 372 0.66 25.11 -22.63
N PRO A 373 -0.57 24.87 -22.15
CA PRO A 373 -1.75 25.00 -22.98
C PRO A 373 -2.04 26.49 -23.20
N SER A 374 -1.85 26.97 -24.43
CA SER A 374 -2.30 28.31 -24.83
C SER A 374 -3.82 28.31 -24.98
N TYR A 375 -4.51 29.05 -24.11
CA TYR A 375 -5.83 29.57 -24.39
C TYR A 375 -5.64 30.95 -25.03
N SER A 376 -6.05 31.11 -26.30
CA SER A 376 -6.33 32.42 -26.87
C SER A 376 -7.76 32.46 -27.40
N SER A 377 -8.45 33.52 -27.01
CA SER A 377 -9.80 33.87 -27.43
C SER A 377 -9.79 34.59 -28.78
N SER A 378 -10.86 34.36 -29.55
CA SER A 378 -11.37 35.09 -30.73
C SER A 378 -10.86 34.68 -32.13
N GLY A 379 -11.80 34.15 -32.92
CA GLY A 379 -12.15 34.72 -34.23
C GLY A 379 -11.47 34.19 -35.49
N ILE A 380 -12.26 33.46 -36.29
CA ILE A 380 -12.24 33.38 -37.77
C ILE A 380 -11.17 32.46 -38.41
N GLY A 381 -11.66 31.30 -38.87
CA GLY A 381 -11.46 30.76 -40.22
C GLY A 381 -10.06 30.30 -40.64
N LYS A 382 -9.86 28.99 -40.70
CA LYS A 382 -9.50 28.24 -41.92
C LYS A 382 -9.32 26.75 -41.60
N GLN A 383 -9.75 25.91 -42.54
CA GLN A 383 -9.38 24.50 -42.66
C GLN A 383 -7.85 24.34 -42.58
N VAL A 384 -7.37 23.19 -42.11
CA VAL A 384 -6.58 22.22 -42.90
C VAL A 384 -5.85 21.22 -41.98
N GLN A 385 -6.10 19.94 -42.28
CA GLN A 385 -5.25 18.73 -42.20
C GLN A 385 -4.42 18.41 -40.93
N ALA A 386 -4.68 17.20 -40.41
CA ALA A 386 -3.67 16.40 -39.75
C ALA A 386 -2.54 16.03 -40.73
N PRO A 387 -1.31 15.82 -40.21
CA PRO A 387 -0.56 14.68 -40.70
C PRO A 387 0.07 13.82 -39.61
N TYR A 388 0.28 12.61 -40.10
CA TYR A 388 0.83 11.37 -39.57
C TYR A 388 2.39 11.39 -39.58
N TRP A 389 3.00 10.54 -38.71
CA TRP A 389 4.35 9.91 -38.79
C TRP A 389 5.65 10.74 -38.57
N PRO A 390 6.86 10.10 -38.42
CA PRO A 390 7.19 8.68 -38.18
C PRO A 390 8.23 8.40 -37.04
N HIS A 391 8.43 7.10 -36.78
CA HIS A 391 9.66 6.53 -36.20
C HIS A 391 10.94 7.02 -36.93
N SER A 392 12.00 7.27 -36.17
CA SER A 392 13.37 7.22 -36.67
C SER A 392 14.30 6.54 -35.65
N THR A 393 14.79 5.38 -36.08
CA THR A 393 16.00 4.72 -35.61
C THR A 393 17.23 5.56 -35.96
N PHE A 394 18.19 5.67 -35.04
CA PHE A 394 19.56 6.03 -35.38
C PHE A 394 20.48 4.85 -35.09
N THR A 395 20.94 4.21 -36.16
CA THR A 395 22.17 3.42 -36.22
C THR A 395 23.36 4.35 -36.40
N CYS A 396 24.41 4.16 -35.62
CA CYS A 396 25.73 4.72 -35.92
C CYS A 396 26.81 3.68 -35.62
N ALA A 397 27.46 3.19 -36.69
CA ALA A 397 28.75 2.52 -36.75
C ALA A 397 29.17 2.51 -38.25
N PRO A 398 30.44 2.34 -38.66
CA PRO A 398 31.61 1.91 -37.88
C PRO A 398 32.94 2.67 -38.18
N GLU A 399 33.94 2.52 -37.32
CA GLU A 399 35.34 2.42 -37.75
C GLU A 399 35.98 1.18 -37.09
N GLY A 400 36.46 0.25 -37.93
CA GLY A 400 37.24 -0.93 -37.54
C GLY A 400 38.73 -0.68 -37.75
N LYS A 401 39.64 -1.27 -36.99
CA LYS A 401 40.29 -2.59 -37.18
C LYS A 401 41.55 -2.56 -36.26
N LYS A 402 42.11 -3.59 -35.62
CA LYS A 402 42.23 -5.05 -35.84
C LYS A 402 42.75 -5.69 -34.52
N SER A 403 42.34 -6.92 -34.23
CA SER A 403 42.88 -7.83 -33.19
C SER A 403 44.18 -8.55 -33.66
N PRO A 404 44.87 -9.43 -32.90
CA PRO A 404 44.32 -10.67 -32.28
C PRO A 404 44.84 -11.09 -30.87
N MET A 405 43.98 -11.86 -30.20
CA MET A 405 44.17 -12.84 -29.08
C MET A 405 45.19 -13.97 -29.45
N PRO A 406 45.55 -15.00 -28.61
CA PRO A 406 44.80 -15.58 -27.47
C PRO A 406 45.61 -16.21 -26.29
N SER A 407 44.93 -16.59 -25.20
CA SER A 407 45.05 -17.92 -24.52
C SER A 407 44.04 -18.04 -23.36
N ARG A 408 43.04 -18.93 -23.46
CA ARG A 408 42.98 -20.28 -22.86
C ARG A 408 43.34 -20.34 -21.37
N PHE A 409 42.35 -20.56 -20.51
CA PHE A 409 42.40 -21.65 -19.51
C PHE A 409 40.99 -22.12 -19.13
N GLN A 410 40.72 -23.40 -19.43
CA GLN A 410 39.64 -24.22 -18.88
C GLN A 410 40.10 -24.81 -17.54
N ARG A 411 39.16 -24.97 -16.59
CA ARG A 411 39.03 -26.04 -15.57
C ARG A 411 38.01 -25.55 -14.52
N ARG A 412 37.14 -26.33 -13.88
CA ARG A 412 36.61 -27.70 -14.01
C ARG A 412 35.41 -27.72 -13.07
N ARG A 413 34.36 -28.46 -13.41
CA ARG A 413 33.29 -28.89 -12.48
C ARG A 413 33.87 -29.75 -11.35
N SER A 414 33.33 -29.65 -10.13
CA SER A 414 32.83 -30.82 -9.37
C SER A 414 31.89 -30.41 -8.23
N PRO A 415 30.85 -31.21 -7.92
CA PRO A 415 29.81 -30.92 -6.92
C PRO A 415 30.06 -31.65 -5.59
N ARG A 416 29.44 -31.19 -4.49
CA ARG A 416 29.19 -31.88 -3.20
C ARG A 416 28.62 -30.81 -2.24
N ARG A 417 27.70 -31.04 -1.30
CA ARG A 417 26.78 -32.11 -0.89
C ARG A 417 26.01 -31.46 0.28
N ASN A 418 24.68 -31.54 0.32
CA ASN A 418 23.95 -31.49 1.61
C ASN A 418 24.34 -32.73 2.45
N PRO A 419 24.23 -32.70 3.79
CA PRO A 419 22.96 -33.11 4.43
C PRO A 419 22.74 -32.42 5.82
N PRO A 420 21.85 -32.92 6.70
CA PRO A 420 20.56 -32.30 7.04
C PRO A 420 20.51 -31.80 8.49
N TRP A 421 19.48 -31.02 8.85
CA TRP A 421 18.61 -31.17 10.04
C TRP A 421 17.39 -30.29 9.85
#